data_AF-A0A397G903-F1
#
_entry.id   AF-A0A397G903-F1
#
_cell.length_a   1.000
_cell.length_b   1.000
_cell.length_c   1.000
_cell.angle_alpha   90.00
_cell.angle_beta   90.00
_cell.angle_gamma   90.00
#
_symmetry.space_group_name_H-M   'P 1'
#
loop_
_entity.id
_entity.type
_entity.pdbx_description
1 polymer ?
#
loop_
_entity_poly.entity_id
_entity_poly.type
_entity_poly.pdbx_seq_one_letter_code
_entity_poly.pdbx_strand_id
1 'polypeptide(L)'
;MANGTQYLEEHYPVSNRSSVTNLDISNKNFVGDLTISGFVNLQKLNYSFNNLNGIISLRGSYLIEDFDESFVNTYGIQSFLNMIKLKRLNLSNNRVSQLVLDGSSNLAYLDCNNNLLTELDLSNSEKYVEVNCSNNPSLSKITLPDSFVPVLFDCRDTTVGQVIFSNSSVFDCQKNTILPQNTTTSNNTVTVTATPTTATATPTTNNNLGLKIGLSVVGIIAILSFGLVIFLCYRRRIRKKETPTSILRIANDR
;
A
#
# COMPACT_ATOMS: atom_id res chain seq x y z
N MET A 1 -22.70 8.31 18.00
CA MET A 1 -21.86 7.79 16.89
C MET A 1 -22.70 6.75 16.17
N ALA A 2 -22.75 6.80 14.84
CA ALA A 2 -23.62 5.91 14.06
C ALA A 2 -22.93 4.55 13.81
N ASN A 3 -23.70 3.49 13.65
CA ASN A 3 -23.15 2.21 13.20
C ASN A 3 -23.09 2.18 11.67
N GLY A 4 -21.94 1.80 11.11
CA GLY A 4 -21.75 1.79 9.66
C GLY A 4 -22.59 0.74 8.94
N THR A 5 -22.82 -0.42 9.56
CA THR A 5 -23.68 -1.47 8.99
C THR A 5 -25.11 -0.98 8.85
N GLN A 6 -25.67 -0.38 9.91
CA GLN A 6 -27.02 0.19 9.87
C GLN A 6 -27.13 1.28 8.79
N TYR A 7 -26.14 2.16 8.68
CA TYR A 7 -26.11 3.17 7.63
C TYR A 7 -26.20 2.55 6.22
N LEU A 8 -25.47 1.46 5.98
CA LEU A 8 -25.51 0.74 4.69
C LEU A 8 -26.88 0.10 4.43
N GLU A 9 -27.55 -0.44 5.44
CA GLU A 9 -28.91 -0.97 5.29
C GLU A 9 -29.93 0.11 4.92
N GLU A 10 -29.83 1.30 5.54
CA GLU A 10 -30.74 2.42 5.30
C GLU A 10 -30.52 3.11 3.94
N HIS A 11 -29.25 3.29 3.54
CA HIS A 11 -28.91 4.10 2.36
C HIS A 11 -28.61 3.27 1.12
N TYR A 12 -28.30 1.98 1.29
CA TYR A 12 -28.03 1.05 0.21
C TYR A 12 -28.84 -0.23 0.42
N PRO A 13 -30.15 -0.22 0.13
CA PRO A 13 -30.96 -1.44 0.16
C PRO A 13 -30.33 -2.53 -0.71
N VAL A 14 -30.44 -3.80 -0.30
CA VAL A 14 -29.79 -4.95 -0.96
C VAL A 14 -30.05 -4.99 -2.47
N SER A 15 -31.24 -4.60 -2.92
CA SER A 15 -31.63 -4.52 -4.34
C SER A 15 -30.73 -3.60 -5.17
N ASN A 16 -30.09 -2.60 -4.55
CA ASN A 16 -29.34 -1.56 -5.24
C ASN A 16 -27.82 -1.79 -5.14
N ARG A 17 -27.35 -2.61 -4.18
CA ARG A 17 -25.91 -2.79 -3.89
C ARG A 17 -25.12 -3.38 -5.05
N SER A 18 -25.74 -4.20 -5.89
CA SER A 18 -25.08 -4.80 -7.05
C SER A 18 -24.68 -3.79 -8.13
N SER A 19 -25.33 -2.62 -8.17
CA SER A 19 -24.98 -1.54 -9.11
C SER A 19 -23.80 -0.67 -8.63
N VAL A 20 -23.42 -0.79 -7.36
CA VAL A 20 -22.38 0.04 -6.74
C VAL A 20 -21.01 -0.54 -7.04
N THR A 21 -20.17 0.26 -7.70
CA THR A 21 -18.76 -0.08 -8.00
C THR A 21 -17.77 0.69 -7.14
N ASN A 22 -18.20 1.80 -6.54
CA ASN A 22 -17.42 2.62 -5.63
C ASN A 22 -18.26 2.97 -4.39
N LEU A 23 -17.78 2.60 -3.21
CA LEU A 23 -18.40 2.89 -1.93
C LEU A 23 -17.43 3.72 -1.09
N ASP A 24 -17.77 4.99 -0.87
CA ASP A 24 -17.07 5.86 0.06
C ASP A 24 -17.98 6.18 1.26
N ILE A 25 -17.59 5.65 2.40
CA ILE A 25 -18.20 5.86 3.70
C ILE A 25 -17.17 6.38 4.72
N SER A 26 -16.14 7.06 4.23
CA SER A 26 -15.10 7.66 5.07
C SER A 26 -15.61 8.85 5.88
N ASN A 27 -14.96 9.12 7.01
CA ASN A 27 -15.22 10.30 7.85
C ASN A 27 -16.70 10.44 8.28
N LYS A 28 -17.34 9.33 8.62
CA LYS A 28 -18.73 9.30 9.10
C LYS A 28 -18.84 9.17 10.62
N ASN A 29 -17.70 9.09 11.31
CA ASN A 29 -17.62 8.82 12.75
C ASN A 29 -18.34 7.51 13.12
N PHE A 30 -18.23 6.50 12.25
CA PHE A 30 -18.80 5.19 12.51
C PHE A 30 -18.07 4.46 13.62
N VAL A 31 -18.81 3.69 14.40
CA VAL A 31 -18.32 2.85 15.50
C VAL A 31 -18.94 1.46 15.47
N GLY A 32 -18.35 0.54 16.24
CA GLY A 32 -18.76 -0.84 16.32
C GLY A 32 -18.41 -1.62 15.05
N ASP A 33 -19.21 -2.63 14.77
CA ASP A 33 -19.02 -3.54 13.64
C ASP A 33 -19.39 -2.87 12.30
N LEU A 34 -18.67 -3.26 11.25
CA LEU A 34 -18.96 -2.87 9.86
C LEU A 34 -19.06 -4.12 8.99
N THR A 35 -20.27 -4.41 8.49
CA THR A 35 -20.50 -5.49 7.52
C THR A 35 -20.77 -4.90 6.15
N ILE A 36 -19.91 -5.25 5.18
CA ILE A 36 -20.06 -4.88 3.78
C ILE A 36 -20.45 -6.15 3.02
N SER A 37 -21.73 -6.27 2.67
CA SER A 37 -22.31 -7.44 2.02
C SER A 37 -23.25 -7.03 0.89
N GLY A 38 -23.33 -7.85 -0.17
CA GLY A 38 -24.20 -7.61 -1.33
C GLY A 38 -23.63 -6.64 -2.37
N PHE A 39 -22.49 -5.99 -2.09
CA PHE A 39 -21.75 -5.13 -3.03
C PHE A 39 -20.89 -5.96 -3.99
N VAL A 40 -21.52 -6.85 -4.77
CA VAL A 40 -20.82 -7.88 -5.57
C VAL A 40 -19.95 -7.33 -6.70
N ASN A 41 -20.20 -6.09 -7.14
CA ASN A 41 -19.43 -5.42 -8.20
C ASN A 41 -18.50 -4.33 -7.67
N LEU A 42 -18.25 -4.30 -6.36
CA LEU A 42 -17.43 -3.28 -5.72
C LEU A 42 -15.97 -3.38 -6.16
N GLN A 43 -15.45 -2.28 -6.71
CA GLN A 43 -14.08 -2.15 -7.15
C GLN A 43 -13.28 -1.19 -6.26
N LYS A 44 -13.96 -0.23 -5.64
CA LYS A 44 -13.34 0.73 -4.72
C LYS A 44 -14.10 0.78 -3.43
N LEU A 45 -13.38 0.68 -2.32
CA LEU A 45 -13.94 0.75 -0.99
C LEU A 45 -13.09 1.66 -0.12
N ASN A 46 -13.71 2.71 0.38
CA ASN A 46 -13.10 3.64 1.33
C ASN A 46 -14.01 3.74 2.56
N TYR A 47 -13.52 3.28 3.71
CA TYR A 47 -14.15 3.50 5.01
C TYR A 47 -13.20 4.11 6.03
N SER A 48 -12.16 4.78 5.55
CA SER A 48 -11.15 5.47 6.36
C SER A 48 -11.74 6.55 7.28
N PHE A 49 -10.95 6.98 8.25
CA PHE A 49 -11.33 8.04 9.21
C PHE A 49 -12.65 7.73 9.94
N ASN A 50 -12.81 6.49 10.38
CA ASN A 50 -13.89 6.07 11.26
C ASN A 50 -13.28 5.53 12.57
N ASN A 51 -14.11 5.20 13.55
CA ASN A 51 -13.65 4.66 14.83
C ASN A 51 -14.22 3.26 15.06
N LEU A 52 -13.93 2.36 14.11
CA LEU A 52 -14.44 0.99 14.09
C LEU A 52 -13.68 0.16 15.12
N ASN A 53 -14.31 -0.04 16.28
CA ASN A 53 -13.78 -0.84 17.39
C ASN A 53 -14.38 -2.25 17.45
N GLY A 54 -15.13 -2.64 16.42
CA GLY A 54 -15.78 -3.93 16.30
C GLY A 54 -15.20 -4.79 15.17
N ILE A 55 -15.92 -5.86 14.82
CA ILE A 55 -15.57 -6.76 13.71
C ILE A 55 -15.91 -6.10 12.38
N ILE A 56 -14.94 -6.10 11.46
CA ILE A 56 -15.12 -5.66 10.09
C ILE A 56 -15.23 -6.90 9.19
N SER A 57 -16.29 -7.00 8.40
CA SER A 57 -16.57 -8.16 7.56
C SER A 57 -16.85 -7.74 6.11
N LEU A 58 -16.03 -8.24 5.18
CA LEU A 58 -16.21 -8.08 3.74
C LEU A 58 -16.77 -9.38 3.16
N ARG A 59 -18.02 -9.39 2.72
CA ARG A 59 -18.68 -10.57 2.15
C ARG A 59 -19.05 -10.33 0.69
N GLY A 60 -18.46 -11.12 -0.21
CA GLY A 60 -18.78 -11.06 -1.64
C GLY A 60 -18.08 -9.94 -2.43
N SER A 61 -17.18 -9.18 -1.81
CA SER A 61 -16.48 -8.05 -2.44
C SER A 61 -15.10 -8.45 -2.98
N TYR A 62 -15.06 -9.48 -3.84
CA TYR A 62 -13.80 -10.05 -4.36
C TYR A 62 -13.18 -9.27 -5.54
N LEU A 63 -13.91 -8.29 -6.08
CA LEU A 63 -13.49 -7.48 -7.24
C LEU A 63 -12.79 -6.18 -6.85
N ILE A 64 -12.54 -5.96 -5.56
CA ILE A 64 -11.91 -4.75 -5.06
C ILE A 64 -10.51 -4.60 -5.67
N GLU A 65 -10.27 -3.42 -6.24
CA GLU A 65 -9.00 -2.99 -6.80
C GLU A 65 -8.33 -1.91 -5.94
N ASP A 66 -9.11 -1.09 -5.23
CA ASP A 66 -8.65 0.02 -4.40
C ASP A 66 -9.34 -0.05 -3.03
N PHE A 67 -8.56 -0.21 -1.97
CA PHE A 67 -9.05 -0.44 -0.62
C PHE A 67 -8.38 0.51 0.37
N ASP A 68 -9.19 1.35 1.03
CA ASP A 68 -8.74 2.30 2.04
C ASP A 68 -9.44 2.05 3.39
N GLU A 69 -8.64 1.57 4.33
CA GLU A 69 -8.97 1.30 5.73
C GLU A 69 -8.07 2.15 6.67
N SER A 70 -7.52 3.26 6.20
CA SER A 70 -6.68 4.11 7.03
C SER A 70 -7.46 4.77 8.18
N PHE A 71 -6.83 4.94 9.34
CA PHE A 71 -7.44 5.59 10.51
C PHE A 71 -8.79 4.97 10.92
N VAL A 72 -8.86 3.65 11.10
CA VAL A 72 -10.10 2.99 11.58
C VAL A 72 -9.96 2.33 12.94
N ASN A 73 -8.75 2.31 13.51
CA ASN A 73 -8.37 1.60 14.74
C ASN A 73 -8.35 0.07 14.62
N THR A 74 -8.16 -0.47 13.40
CA THR A 74 -8.03 -1.91 13.21
C THR A 74 -6.73 -2.43 13.85
N TYR A 75 -6.74 -3.66 14.35
CA TYR A 75 -5.61 -4.24 15.10
C TYR A 75 -5.42 -5.71 14.78
N GLY A 76 -4.28 -6.26 15.22
CA GLY A 76 -3.98 -7.68 15.06
C GLY A 76 -3.62 -8.04 13.62
N ILE A 77 -4.14 -9.16 13.14
CA ILE A 77 -3.84 -9.70 11.81
C ILE A 77 -4.85 -9.16 10.80
N GLN A 78 -4.35 -8.52 9.74
CA GLN A 78 -5.16 -8.16 8.57
C GLN A 78 -4.79 -9.05 7.38
N SER A 79 -5.80 -9.60 6.72
CA SER A 79 -5.63 -10.65 5.72
C SER A 79 -6.37 -10.31 4.43
N PHE A 80 -5.59 -10.16 3.35
CA PHE A 80 -6.06 -9.91 1.99
C PHE A 80 -5.67 -11.10 1.11
N LEU A 81 -6.01 -12.31 1.55
CA LEU A 81 -5.70 -13.54 0.81
C LEU A 81 -6.45 -13.60 -0.53
N ASN A 82 -5.74 -13.96 -1.59
CA ASN A 82 -6.25 -14.16 -2.94
C ASN A 82 -7.07 -12.98 -3.50
N MET A 83 -6.78 -11.75 -3.08
CA MET A 83 -7.38 -10.55 -3.66
C MET A 83 -6.69 -10.18 -4.96
N ILE A 84 -6.83 -11.05 -5.96
CA ILE A 84 -6.14 -10.97 -7.25
C ILE A 84 -6.43 -9.67 -8.02
N LYS A 85 -7.50 -8.94 -7.68
CA LYS A 85 -7.83 -7.66 -8.32
C LYS A 85 -7.24 -6.45 -7.59
N LEU A 86 -6.79 -6.63 -6.34
CA LEU A 86 -6.29 -5.55 -5.49
C LEU A 86 -5.00 -4.97 -6.08
N LYS A 87 -5.03 -3.66 -6.34
CA LYS A 87 -3.91 -2.87 -6.89
C LYS A 87 -3.43 -1.84 -5.89
N ARG A 88 -4.30 -1.37 -5.00
CA ARG A 88 -4.01 -0.36 -3.98
C ARG A 88 -4.58 -0.77 -2.64
N LEU A 89 -3.74 -0.73 -1.63
CA LEU A 89 -4.11 -1.03 -0.25
C LEU A 89 -3.53 0.03 0.69
N ASN A 90 -4.42 0.73 1.40
CA ASN A 90 -4.05 1.69 2.43
C ASN A 90 -4.59 1.22 3.79
N LEU A 91 -3.66 0.88 4.69
CA LEU A 91 -3.88 0.45 6.07
C LEU A 91 -3.24 1.43 7.08
N SER A 92 -2.82 2.60 6.62
CA SER A 92 -2.05 3.54 7.43
C SER A 92 -2.76 3.95 8.72
N ASN A 93 -1.98 4.23 9.76
CA ASN A 93 -2.48 4.77 11.04
C ASN A 93 -3.50 3.85 11.71
N ASN A 94 -3.10 2.60 11.90
CA ASN A 94 -3.86 1.59 12.62
C ASN A 94 -2.95 0.92 13.66
N ARG A 95 -3.32 -0.26 14.13
CA ARG A 95 -2.57 -1.07 15.10
C ARG A 95 -2.35 -2.49 14.58
N VAL A 96 -2.20 -2.63 13.26
CA VAL A 96 -1.99 -3.90 12.58
C VAL A 96 -0.63 -4.46 13.01
N SER A 97 -0.60 -5.68 13.51
CA SER A 97 0.62 -6.38 13.93
C SER A 97 1.12 -7.36 12.88
N GLN A 98 0.25 -7.82 11.99
CA GLN A 98 0.61 -8.72 10.90
C GLN A 98 -0.27 -8.44 9.68
N LEU A 99 0.35 -8.45 8.50
CA LEU A 99 -0.32 -8.28 7.21
C LEU A 99 -0.08 -9.52 6.35
N VAL A 100 -1.17 -10.15 5.90
CA VAL A 100 -1.13 -11.32 5.03
C VAL A 100 -1.63 -10.94 3.64
N LEU A 101 -0.80 -11.15 2.61
CA LEU A 101 -1.05 -10.76 1.23
C LEU A 101 -1.02 -11.94 0.25
N ASP A 102 -1.02 -13.18 0.74
CA ASP A 102 -0.78 -14.34 -0.14
C ASP A 102 -1.82 -14.43 -1.26
N GLY A 103 -1.34 -14.56 -2.49
CA GLY A 103 -2.19 -14.59 -3.69
C GLY A 103 -2.69 -13.22 -4.18
N SER A 104 -2.34 -12.10 -3.53
CA SER A 104 -2.66 -10.74 -3.99
C SER A 104 -1.62 -10.18 -4.96
N SER A 105 -1.41 -10.91 -6.05
CA SER A 105 -0.27 -10.72 -6.97
C SER A 105 -0.30 -9.46 -7.84
N ASN A 106 -1.39 -8.68 -7.81
CA ASN A 106 -1.54 -7.45 -8.59
C ASN A 106 -1.32 -6.16 -7.78
N LEU A 107 -0.94 -6.27 -6.50
CA LEU A 107 -0.74 -5.12 -5.63
C LEU A 107 0.44 -4.25 -6.12
N ALA A 108 0.17 -2.97 -6.37
CA ALA A 108 1.17 -2.02 -6.87
C ALA A 108 1.46 -0.89 -5.89
N TYR A 109 0.51 -0.59 -4.99
CA TYR A 109 0.64 0.46 -3.99
C TYR A 109 0.23 -0.08 -2.64
N LEU A 110 1.16 -0.05 -1.68
CA LEU A 110 0.92 -0.45 -0.29
C LEU A 110 1.32 0.68 0.65
N ASP A 111 0.38 1.19 1.42
CA ASP A 111 0.65 2.05 2.56
C ASP A 111 0.22 1.35 3.84
N CYS A 112 1.19 0.91 4.63
CA CYS A 112 0.99 0.30 5.95
C CYS A 112 1.74 1.08 7.04
N ASN A 113 2.01 2.37 6.81
CA ASN A 113 2.75 3.18 7.76
C ASN A 113 1.97 3.40 9.08
N ASN A 114 2.67 3.77 10.15
CA ASN A 114 2.07 3.99 11.48
C ASN A 114 1.22 2.79 11.92
N ASN A 115 1.86 1.63 12.02
CA ASN A 115 1.27 0.39 12.50
C ASN A 115 2.23 -0.29 13.49
N LEU A 116 1.97 -1.54 13.84
CA LEU A 116 2.74 -2.34 14.79
C LEU A 116 3.31 -3.60 14.14
N LEU A 117 3.59 -3.56 12.83
CA LEU A 117 4.10 -4.71 12.08
C LEU A 117 5.47 -5.14 12.65
N THR A 118 5.68 -6.45 12.77
CA THR A 118 6.98 -7.04 13.17
C THR A 118 7.77 -7.55 11.97
N GLU A 119 7.05 -8.03 10.96
CA GLU A 119 7.56 -8.49 9.68
C GLU A 119 6.64 -8.03 8.55
N LEU A 120 7.20 -7.92 7.35
CA LEU A 120 6.46 -7.58 6.15
C LEU A 120 6.97 -8.41 4.97
N ASP A 121 6.13 -9.30 4.46
CA ASP A 121 6.44 -10.11 3.28
C ASP A 121 5.80 -9.52 2.02
N LEU A 122 6.65 -9.00 1.14
CA LEU A 122 6.26 -8.41 -0.15
C LEU A 122 6.55 -9.35 -1.33
N SER A 123 6.99 -10.59 -1.10
CA SER A 123 7.26 -11.55 -2.18
C SER A 123 6.01 -11.88 -3.03
N ASN A 124 4.82 -11.53 -2.53
CA ASN A 124 3.53 -11.81 -3.14
C ASN A 124 3.24 -11.09 -4.47
N SER A 125 3.93 -9.99 -4.80
CA SER A 125 3.71 -9.27 -6.06
C SER A 125 5.00 -8.71 -6.65
N GLU A 126 5.20 -8.91 -7.94
CA GLU A 126 6.30 -8.29 -8.70
C GLU A 126 5.95 -6.88 -9.21
N LYS A 127 4.76 -6.34 -8.86
CA LYS A 127 4.22 -5.10 -9.43
C LYS A 127 4.32 -3.88 -8.52
N TYR A 128 4.97 -3.99 -7.36
CA TYR A 128 5.12 -2.86 -6.44
C TYR A 128 5.79 -1.67 -7.11
N VAL A 129 5.07 -0.55 -7.12
CA VAL A 129 5.55 0.76 -7.56
C VAL A 129 5.86 1.63 -6.36
N GLU A 130 4.99 1.58 -5.34
CA GLU A 130 5.13 2.36 -4.11
C GLU A 130 4.85 1.48 -2.88
N VAL A 131 5.76 1.52 -1.92
CA VAL A 131 5.60 0.86 -0.63
C VAL A 131 6.02 1.82 0.49
N ASN A 132 5.09 2.08 1.40
CA ASN A 132 5.35 2.84 2.61
C ASN A 132 5.06 1.95 3.82
N CYS A 133 6.12 1.51 4.51
CA CYS A 133 6.05 0.76 5.77
C CYS A 133 6.67 1.53 6.93
N SER A 134 6.86 2.85 6.77
CA SER A 134 7.50 3.69 7.77
C SER A 134 6.73 3.71 9.10
N ASN A 135 7.37 4.11 10.19
CA ASN A 135 6.76 4.19 11.52
C ASN A 135 6.11 2.87 11.96
N ASN A 136 6.77 1.75 11.68
CA ASN A 136 6.48 0.46 12.29
C ASN A 136 7.66 0.13 13.21
N PRO A 137 7.66 0.61 14.47
CA PRO A 137 8.85 0.61 15.33
C PRO A 137 9.29 -0.79 15.77
N SER A 138 8.50 -1.83 15.50
CA SER A 138 8.86 -3.24 15.75
C SER A 138 9.19 -4.01 14.48
N LEU A 139 9.09 -3.38 13.30
CA LEU A 139 9.35 -4.03 12.01
C LEU A 139 10.85 -4.25 11.88
N SER A 140 11.25 -5.51 11.88
CA SER A 140 12.67 -5.92 11.87
C SER A 140 13.04 -6.74 10.64
N LYS A 141 12.05 -7.21 9.88
CA LYS A 141 12.25 -8.06 8.71
C LYS A 141 11.33 -7.64 7.58
N ILE A 142 11.91 -7.45 6.39
CA ILE A 142 11.18 -7.24 5.14
C ILE A 142 11.66 -8.29 4.13
N THR A 143 10.74 -9.05 3.56
CA THR A 143 11.01 -9.93 2.42
C THR A 143 10.59 -9.20 1.15
N LEU A 144 11.45 -9.19 0.15
CA LEU A 144 11.22 -8.50 -1.13
C LEU A 144 11.18 -9.51 -2.29
N PRO A 145 10.40 -9.24 -3.35
CA PRO A 145 10.48 -9.99 -4.59
C PRO A 145 11.77 -9.66 -5.36
N ASP A 146 12.23 -10.57 -6.21
CA ASP A 146 13.46 -10.37 -6.99
C ASP A 146 13.40 -9.15 -7.91
N SER A 147 12.21 -8.77 -8.37
CA SER A 147 11.97 -7.61 -9.23
C SER A 147 11.80 -6.29 -8.47
N PHE A 148 11.99 -6.26 -7.14
CA PHE A 148 11.70 -5.09 -6.32
C PHE A 148 12.63 -3.91 -6.62
N VAL A 149 12.14 -3.00 -7.47
CA VAL A 149 12.76 -1.71 -7.78
C VAL A 149 11.67 -0.64 -7.78
N PRO A 150 11.13 -0.28 -6.60
CA PRO A 150 10.01 0.65 -6.51
C PRO A 150 10.44 2.07 -6.84
N VAL A 151 9.50 2.86 -7.34
CA VAL A 151 9.67 4.31 -7.53
C VAL A 151 9.74 5.01 -6.18
N LEU A 152 8.98 4.52 -5.19
CA LEU A 152 8.98 5.02 -3.82
C LEU A 152 9.01 3.86 -2.84
N PHE A 153 9.99 3.88 -1.94
CA PHE A 153 10.09 2.97 -0.82
C PHE A 153 10.45 3.75 0.43
N ASP A 154 9.63 3.66 1.46
CA ASP A 154 9.88 4.28 2.76
C ASP A 154 9.75 3.25 3.87
N CYS A 155 10.86 3.01 4.57
CA CYS A 155 10.97 2.13 5.73
C CYS A 155 11.59 2.84 6.94
N ARG A 156 11.52 4.19 6.99
CA ARG A 156 12.00 4.97 8.13
C ARG A 156 11.26 4.62 9.41
N ASP A 157 11.91 4.87 10.54
CA ASP A 157 11.30 4.67 11.86
C ASP A 157 10.84 3.20 12.07
N THR A 158 11.59 2.28 11.47
CA THR A 158 11.52 0.83 11.70
C THR A 158 12.82 0.37 12.37
N THR A 159 12.91 -0.90 12.75
CA THR A 159 14.18 -1.50 13.21
C THR A 159 14.98 -2.14 12.08
N VAL A 160 14.45 -2.11 10.86
CA VAL A 160 15.19 -2.51 9.66
C VAL A 160 16.33 -1.52 9.49
N GLY A 161 17.57 -2.01 9.54
CA GLY A 161 18.75 -1.17 9.33
C GLY A 161 18.94 -0.88 7.85
N GLN A 162 19.27 -1.93 7.11
CA GLN A 162 19.55 -1.86 5.68
C GLN A 162 18.81 -2.94 4.92
N VAL A 163 18.42 -2.63 3.69
CA VAL A 163 17.79 -3.53 2.73
C VAL A 163 18.73 -3.66 1.54
N ILE A 164 18.98 -4.89 1.10
CA ILE A 164 19.78 -5.14 -0.10
C ILE A 164 18.82 -5.49 -1.23
N PHE A 165 18.83 -4.69 -2.30
CA PHE A 165 18.04 -4.95 -3.49
C PHE A 165 18.75 -5.95 -4.41
N SER A 166 17.99 -6.56 -5.33
CA SER A 166 18.51 -7.58 -6.26
C SER A 166 19.62 -7.08 -7.17
N ASN A 167 19.68 -5.77 -7.44
CA ASN A 167 20.78 -5.12 -8.15
C ASN A 167 22.01 -4.86 -7.26
N SER A 168 22.08 -5.46 -6.07
CA SER A 168 23.14 -5.27 -5.05
C SER A 168 23.28 -3.86 -4.49
N SER A 169 22.31 -2.97 -4.75
CA SER A 169 22.29 -1.67 -4.07
C SER A 169 21.74 -1.82 -2.66
N VAL A 170 22.32 -1.07 -1.72
CA VAL A 170 21.96 -1.11 -0.30
C VAL A 170 21.17 0.13 0.03
N PHE A 171 19.96 -0.05 0.56
CA PHE A 171 19.09 1.01 1.03
C PHE A 171 19.17 1.11 2.56
N ASP A 172 19.52 2.28 3.07
CA ASP A 172 19.51 2.57 4.50
C ASP A 172 18.12 3.09 4.90
N CYS A 173 17.37 2.27 5.63
CA CYS A 173 16.00 2.60 6.04
C CYS A 173 15.95 3.81 6.98
N GLN A 174 16.98 4.00 7.81
CA GLN A 174 17.01 5.09 8.78
C GLN A 174 17.28 6.44 8.12
N LYS A 175 18.05 6.42 7.03
CA LYS A 175 18.38 7.63 6.25
C LYS A 175 17.50 7.83 5.02
N ASN A 176 16.68 6.83 4.67
CA ASN A 176 15.86 6.82 3.46
C ASN A 176 16.67 7.11 2.18
N THR A 177 17.83 6.46 2.05
CA THR A 177 18.76 6.69 0.94
C THR A 177 19.43 5.39 0.52
N ILE A 178 19.79 5.32 -0.77
CA ILE A 178 20.72 4.29 -1.25
C ILE A 178 22.14 4.69 -0.81
N LEU A 179 22.87 3.73 -0.24
CA LEU A 179 24.27 3.90 0.11
C LEU A 179 25.14 3.74 -1.15
N PRO A 180 26.24 4.52 -1.28
CA PRO A 180 27.20 4.31 -2.35
C PRO A 180 27.79 2.90 -2.28
N GLN A 181 27.93 2.21 -3.42
CA GLN A 181 28.66 0.94 -3.47
C GLN A 181 30.09 1.18 -2.99
N ASN A 182 30.40 0.75 -1.76
CA ASN A 182 31.70 0.60 -1.07
C ASN A 182 31.63 0.85 0.46
N THR A 183 30.49 1.16 1.05
CA THR A 183 30.36 1.21 2.51
C THR A 183 29.98 -0.14 3.09
N THR A 184 30.96 -1.03 3.24
CA THR A 184 30.87 -2.12 4.22
C THR A 184 30.94 -1.53 5.62
N THR A 185 29.81 -1.43 6.30
CA THR A 185 29.79 -1.37 7.77
C THR A 185 28.91 -2.49 8.27
N SER A 186 29.58 -3.52 8.78
CA SER A 186 29.09 -4.49 9.75
C SER A 186 28.21 -3.81 10.79
N ASN A 187 26.96 -4.23 10.90
CA ASN A 187 26.27 -4.68 12.12
C ASN A 187 24.75 -4.72 11.86
N ASN A 188 24.15 -5.90 12.07
CA ASN A 188 22.77 -6.30 11.77
C ASN A 188 22.43 -6.49 10.27
N THR A 189 23.14 -7.39 9.62
CA THR A 189 22.70 -8.06 8.39
C THR A 189 21.47 -8.91 8.71
N VAL A 190 20.27 -8.43 8.38
CA VAL A 190 19.07 -9.28 8.34
C VAL A 190 19.14 -10.07 7.04
N THR A 191 19.28 -11.39 7.15
CA THR A 191 19.36 -12.32 6.03
C THR A 191 18.10 -12.23 5.17
N VAL A 192 18.24 -11.75 3.93
CA VAL A 192 17.25 -11.90 2.88
C VAL A 192 17.38 -13.32 2.35
N THR A 193 16.41 -14.19 2.64
CA THR A 193 16.37 -15.54 2.06
C THR A 193 15.72 -15.44 0.69
N ALA A 194 16.52 -15.35 -0.37
CA ALA A 194 16.05 -15.63 -1.72
C ALA A 194 15.81 -17.14 -1.86
N THR A 195 14.67 -17.53 -2.43
CA THR A 195 14.34 -18.93 -2.74
C THR A 195 15.31 -19.49 -3.78
N PRO A 196 15.91 -20.68 -3.59
CA PRO A 196 16.89 -21.20 -4.55
C PRO A 196 16.17 -21.70 -5.80
N THR A 197 16.45 -21.07 -6.95
CA THR A 197 16.16 -21.64 -8.27
C THR A 197 17.44 -22.25 -8.83
N THR A 198 17.38 -23.55 -9.15
CA THR A 198 18.41 -24.28 -9.89
C THR A 198 18.54 -23.71 -11.30
N ALA A 199 19.64 -23.01 -11.57
CA ALA A 199 20.04 -22.64 -12.93
C ALA A 199 21.52 -23.00 -13.17
N THR A 200 21.71 -23.91 -14.10
CA THR A 200 22.97 -24.43 -14.62
C THR A 200 23.82 -23.30 -15.21
N ALA A 201 25.07 -23.18 -14.74
CA ALA A 201 26.02 -22.17 -15.21
C ALA A 201 26.47 -22.44 -16.66
N THR A 202 26.48 -21.39 -17.48
CA THR A 202 27.38 -21.25 -18.64
C THR A 202 28.03 -19.86 -18.60
N PRO A 203 29.35 -19.73 -18.82
CA PRO A 203 30.04 -18.46 -18.65
C PRO A 203 30.00 -17.66 -19.95
N THR A 204 29.68 -16.37 -19.89
CA THR A 204 30.08 -15.43 -20.95
C THR A 204 30.63 -14.12 -20.40
N THR A 205 31.55 -13.61 -21.21
CA THR A 205 32.58 -12.60 -21.02
C THR A 205 32.12 -11.20 -20.63
N ASN A 206 32.92 -10.60 -19.76
CA ASN A 206 33.00 -9.18 -19.42
C ASN A 206 32.97 -8.27 -20.66
N ASN A 207 32.12 -7.24 -20.64
CA ASN A 207 32.34 -5.99 -21.37
C ASN A 207 31.77 -4.82 -20.55
N ASN A 208 32.67 -4.07 -19.91
CA ASN A 208 32.40 -2.77 -19.31
C ASN A 208 32.02 -1.76 -20.41
N LEU A 209 30.79 -1.24 -20.39
CA LEU A 209 30.47 0.08 -20.93
C LEU A 209 29.98 0.96 -19.79
N GLY A 210 30.91 1.67 -19.16
CA GLY A 210 30.60 2.72 -18.20
C GLY A 210 30.03 3.94 -18.91
N LEU A 211 28.71 4.07 -18.93
CA LEU A 211 28.05 5.33 -19.30
C LEU A 211 27.96 6.21 -18.04
N LYS A 212 28.95 7.10 -17.86
CA LYS A 212 28.91 8.13 -16.81
C LYS A 212 27.87 9.18 -17.17
N ILE A 213 26.64 9.02 -16.69
CA ILE A 213 25.63 10.09 -16.75
C ILE A 213 25.85 10.99 -15.53
N GLY A 214 26.71 12.00 -15.69
CA GLY A 214 26.89 13.04 -14.67
C GLY A 214 25.75 14.05 -14.75
N LEU A 215 24.64 13.82 -14.03
CA LEU A 215 23.74 14.92 -13.68
C LEU A 215 24.20 15.53 -12.36
N SER A 216 24.38 16.85 -12.36
CA SER A 216 24.68 17.60 -11.14
C SER A 216 23.58 17.39 -10.10
N VAL A 217 23.91 17.56 -8.82
CA VAL A 217 22.96 17.48 -7.68
C VAL A 217 21.71 18.34 -7.93
N VAL A 218 21.86 19.44 -8.66
CA VAL A 218 20.76 20.33 -9.08
C VAL A 218 19.80 19.66 -10.08
N GLY A 219 20.32 18.83 -10.99
CA GLY A 219 19.52 18.05 -11.94
C GLY A 219 18.69 16.95 -11.27
N ILE A 220 19.23 16.30 -10.23
CA ILE A 220 18.50 15.29 -9.46
C ILE A 220 17.37 15.93 -8.65
N ILE A 221 17.63 17.07 -8.01
CA ILE A 221 16.59 17.84 -7.28
C ILE A 221 15.50 18.33 -8.24
N ALA A 222 15.87 18.78 -9.44
CA ALA A 222 14.91 19.20 -10.46
C ALA A 222 14.01 18.04 -10.93
N ILE A 223 14.56 16.83 -11.12
CA ILE A 223 13.78 15.64 -11.53
C ILE A 223 12.84 15.18 -10.39
N LEU A 224 13.30 15.18 -9.15
CA LEU A 224 12.48 14.80 -7.99
C LEU A 224 11.34 15.80 -7.72
N SER A 225 11.62 17.10 -7.87
CA SER A 225 10.59 18.13 -7.74
C SER A 225 9.58 18.09 -8.89
N PHE A 226 10.02 17.80 -10.12
CA PHE A 226 9.10 17.56 -11.24
C PHE A 226 8.27 16.30 -11.03
N GLY A 227 8.86 15.22 -10.50
CA GLY A 227 8.16 13.98 -10.15
C GLY A 227 7.09 14.22 -9.07
N LEU A 228 7.42 14.96 -8.00
CA LEU A 228 6.48 15.33 -6.95
C LEU A 228 5.36 16.23 -7.48
N VAL A 229 5.68 17.20 -8.34
CA VAL A 229 4.68 18.08 -8.98
C VAL A 229 3.78 17.29 -9.92
N ILE A 230 4.32 16.38 -10.72
CA ILE A 230 3.54 15.49 -11.58
C ILE A 230 2.67 14.56 -10.74
N PHE A 231 3.17 14.02 -9.63
CA PHE A 231 2.43 13.19 -8.68
C PHE A 231 1.29 13.94 -7.99
N LEU A 232 1.55 15.16 -7.50
CA LEU A 232 0.52 16.02 -6.91
C LEU A 232 -0.49 16.48 -7.97
N CYS A 233 -0.06 16.73 -9.20
CA CYS A 233 -0.94 17.01 -10.33
C CYS A 233 -1.78 15.80 -10.70
N TYR A 234 -1.23 14.59 -10.72
CA TYR A 234 -1.93 13.35 -11.00
C TYR A 234 -2.96 13.03 -9.91
N ARG A 235 -2.57 13.12 -8.63
CA ARG A 235 -3.47 12.98 -7.47
C ARG A 235 -4.59 14.01 -7.47
N ARG A 236 -4.28 15.27 -7.84
CA ARG A 236 -5.31 16.33 -8.01
C ARG A 236 -6.21 16.09 -9.22
N ARG A 237 -5.69 15.53 -10.32
CA ARG A 237 -6.47 15.28 -11.55
C ARG A 237 -7.41 14.11 -11.40
N ILE A 238 -7.06 13.09 -10.59
CA ILE A 238 -7.97 12.04 -10.15
C ILE A 238 -9.11 12.66 -9.33
N ARG A 239 -8.80 13.47 -8.31
CA ARG A 239 -9.83 14.18 -7.50
C ARG A 239 -10.72 15.13 -8.30
N LYS A 240 -10.22 15.74 -9.39
CA LYS A 240 -10.99 16.68 -10.23
C LYS A 240 -11.81 16.02 -11.33
N LYS A 241 -11.53 14.76 -11.70
CA LYS A 241 -12.40 14.01 -12.64
C LYS A 241 -13.67 13.46 -11.98
N GLU A 242 -13.84 13.64 -10.68
CA GLU A 242 -15.01 13.28 -9.89
C GLU A 242 -15.75 14.57 -9.46
N THR A 243 -16.41 15.32 -10.35
CA THR A 243 -17.89 15.39 -10.53
C THR A 243 -18.20 16.72 -11.26
N PRO A 244 -19.32 16.87 -12.02
CA PRO A 244 -20.65 16.38 -11.65
C PRO A 244 -21.41 15.63 -12.74
N THR A 245 -21.91 14.45 -12.37
CA THR A 245 -23.19 13.95 -12.88
C THR A 245 -24.15 13.82 -11.69
N SER A 246 -25.13 14.73 -11.69
CA SER A 246 -26.41 14.70 -10.95
C SER A 246 -26.35 14.55 -9.43
N ILE A 247 -26.11 15.68 -8.74
CA ILE A 247 -26.54 15.88 -7.35
C ILE A 247 -28.06 16.07 -7.38
N LEU A 248 -28.82 15.11 -6.86
CA LEU A 248 -30.20 15.34 -6.47
C LEU A 248 -30.17 16.22 -5.21
N ARG A 249 -30.30 17.54 -5.36
CA ARG A 249 -30.55 18.46 -4.25
C ARG A 249 -32.02 18.34 -3.88
N ILE A 250 -32.32 17.65 -2.78
CA ILE A 250 -33.59 17.86 -2.08
C ILE A 250 -33.34 18.97 -1.07
N ALA A 251 -34.00 20.10 -1.30
CA ALA A 251 -34.07 21.21 -0.36
C ALA A 251 -34.80 20.76 0.90
N ASN A 252 -34.28 21.13 2.06
CA ASN A 252 -35.04 21.15 3.31
C ASN A 252 -36.24 22.08 3.12
N ASP A 253 -37.44 21.58 3.42
CA ASP A 253 -38.55 22.42 3.83
C ASP A 253 -39.19 21.81 5.08
N ARG A 254 -38.99 22.57 6.18
CA ARG A 254 -39.64 22.53 7.51
C ARG A 254 -39.63 21.26 8.35
#